data_AF-A0A497FSK8-F1
#
_entry.id   AF-A0A497FSK8-F1
#
_cell.length_a   1.000
_cell.length_b   1.000
_cell.length_c   1.000
_cell.angle_alpha   90.00
_cell.angle_beta   90.00
_cell.angle_gamma   90.00
#
_symmetry.space_group_name_H-M   'P 1'
#
loop_
_entity.id
_entity.type
_entity.pdbx_description
1 polymer ?
#
loop_
_entity_poly.entity_id
_entity_poly.type
_entity_poly.pdbx_seq_one_letter_code
_entity_poly.pdbx_strand_id
1 'polypeptide(L)'
;MEKELEVIFRVLVKVRSTVFSLREVSTNPVYARRLVSILEKYGLAEVYRSSRYYSIVLTEKGVEALECAKRFAEIVCGKKLEYRKTSFKEREVSLEKLPEYLADNPWLKVLAERGKT
;
A
#
# COMPACT_ATOMS: atom_id res chain seq x y z
N MET A 1 -16.47 -8.69 -16.50
CA MET A 1 -16.90 -7.92 -15.32
C MET A 1 -17.02 -8.82 -14.08
N GLU A 2 -17.96 -9.77 -14.01
CA GLU A 2 -18.13 -10.64 -12.82
C GLU A 2 -16.86 -11.41 -12.44
N LYS A 3 -16.19 -12.04 -13.42
CA LYS A 3 -14.90 -12.73 -13.21
C LYS A 3 -13.79 -11.80 -12.71
N GLU A 4 -13.80 -10.52 -13.07
CA GLU A 4 -12.81 -9.55 -12.60
C GLU A 4 -13.10 -9.15 -11.14
N LEU A 5 -14.37 -9.02 -10.76
CA LEU A 5 -14.79 -8.74 -9.38
C LEU A 5 -14.41 -9.88 -8.42
N GLU A 6 -14.66 -11.13 -8.82
CA GLU A 6 -14.25 -12.31 -8.04
C GLU A 6 -12.73 -12.31 -7.80
N VAL A 7 -11.97 -11.98 -8.84
CA VAL A 7 -10.51 -11.89 -8.78
C VAL A 7 -10.06 -10.77 -7.84
N ILE A 8 -10.65 -9.57 -7.93
CA ILE A 8 -10.36 -8.45 -7.05
C ILE A 8 -10.63 -8.82 -5.59
N PHE A 9 -11.81 -9.38 -5.33
CA PHE A 9 -12.20 -9.81 -3.98
C PHE A 9 -11.20 -10.83 -3.41
N ARG A 10 -10.83 -11.83 -4.21
CA ARG A 10 -9.85 -12.84 -3.82
C ARG A 10 -8.48 -12.24 -3.44
N VAL A 11 -8.03 -11.23 -4.17
CA VAL A 11 -6.78 -10.52 -3.86
C VAL A 11 -6.92 -9.72 -2.57
N LEU A 12 -7.97 -8.93 -2.41
CA LEU A 12 -8.20 -8.09 -1.23
C LEU A 12 -8.30 -8.92 0.06
N VAL A 13 -9.00 -10.06 0.02
CA VAL A 13 -9.07 -10.95 1.19
C VAL A 13 -7.69 -11.49 1.59
N LYS A 14 -6.81 -11.76 0.62
CA LYS A 14 -5.47 -12.31 0.85
C LYS A 14 -4.49 -11.28 1.40
N VAL A 15 -4.60 -10.03 0.97
CA VAL A 15 -3.71 -8.94 1.37
C VAL A 15 -3.88 -8.63 2.87
N ARG A 16 -2.76 -8.34 3.54
CA ARG A 16 -2.69 -8.07 4.99
C ARG A 16 -2.29 -6.63 5.33
N SER A 17 -1.96 -5.82 4.34
CA SER A 17 -1.51 -4.44 4.52
C SER A 17 -1.95 -3.57 3.34
N THR A 18 -2.05 -2.27 3.57
CA THR A 18 -2.37 -1.30 2.48
C THR A 18 -1.25 -1.16 1.46
N VAL A 19 -0.03 -1.54 1.84
CA VAL A 19 1.14 -1.63 0.98
C VAL A 19 1.58 -3.07 0.91
N PHE A 20 1.75 -3.61 -0.29
CA PHE A 20 2.13 -5.01 -0.47
C PHE A 20 3.00 -5.21 -1.72
N SER A 21 3.70 -6.34 -1.75
CA SER A 21 4.55 -6.76 -2.85
C SER A 21 3.84 -7.74 -3.80
N LEU A 22 4.39 -7.93 -5.01
CA LEU A 22 3.87 -8.93 -5.97
C LEU A 22 3.81 -10.35 -5.38
N ARG A 23 4.75 -10.70 -4.49
CA ARG A 23 4.82 -12.03 -3.87
C ARG A 23 3.66 -12.28 -2.92
N GLU A 24 3.14 -11.24 -2.26
CA GLU A 24 1.97 -11.36 -1.40
C GLU A 24 0.71 -11.64 -2.21
N VAL A 25 0.62 -11.09 -3.43
CA VAL A 25 -0.47 -11.36 -4.36
C VAL A 25 -0.41 -12.80 -4.87
N SER A 26 0.72 -13.23 -5.42
CA SER A 26 0.89 -14.58 -6.00
C SER A 26 2.36 -14.97 -6.13
N THR A 27 2.64 -16.28 -5.97
CA THR A 27 3.97 -16.86 -6.22
C THR A 27 4.35 -16.79 -7.69
N ASN A 28 3.38 -16.87 -8.60
CA ASN A 28 3.61 -16.69 -10.03
C ASN A 28 3.66 -15.19 -10.37
N PRO A 29 4.81 -14.65 -10.83
CA PRO A 29 4.98 -13.23 -11.08
C PRO A 29 4.18 -12.72 -12.29
N VAL A 30 3.97 -13.54 -13.31
CA VAL A 30 3.16 -13.17 -14.49
C VAL A 30 1.71 -13.00 -14.08
N TYR A 31 1.20 -13.95 -13.29
CA TYR A 31 -0.16 -13.87 -12.75
C TYR A 31 -0.32 -12.71 -11.77
N ALA A 32 0.66 -12.49 -10.88
CA ALA A 32 0.64 -11.37 -9.93
C ALA A 32 0.54 -10.01 -10.66
N ARG A 33 1.32 -9.81 -11.73
CA ARG A 33 1.25 -8.59 -12.55
C ARG A 33 -0.13 -8.42 -13.17
N ARG A 34 -0.71 -9.48 -13.72
CA ARG A 34 -2.07 -9.44 -14.29
C ARG A 34 -3.10 -9.00 -13.24
N LEU A 35 -3.00 -9.53 -12.03
CA LEU A 35 -3.90 -9.16 -10.92
C LEU A 35 -3.74 -7.70 -10.51
N VAL A 36 -2.51 -7.22 -10.41
CA VAL A 36 -2.21 -5.82 -10.10
C VAL A 36 -2.73 -4.89 -11.19
N SER A 37 -2.56 -5.25 -12.47
CA SER A 37 -3.12 -4.45 -13.57
C SER A 37 -4.64 -4.37 -13.55
N ILE A 38 -5.34 -5.39 -13.04
CA ILE A 38 -6.79 -5.30 -12.80
C ILE A 38 -7.07 -4.30 -11.68
N LEU A 39 -6.35 -4.33 -10.56
CA LEU A 39 -6.52 -3.34 -9.49
C LEU A 39 -6.25 -1.90 -9.96
N GLU A 40 -5.21 -1.68 -10.76
CA GLU A 40 -4.90 -0.38 -11.38
C GLU A 40 -6.02 0.08 -12.32
N LYS A 41 -6.52 -0.82 -13.18
CA LYS A 41 -7.62 -0.53 -14.12
C LYS A 41 -8.87 0.01 -13.43
N TYR A 42 -9.17 -0.46 -12.22
CA TYR A 42 -10.31 -0.01 -11.41
C TYR A 42 -9.96 1.12 -10.42
N GLY A 43 -8.73 1.63 -10.43
CA GLY A 43 -8.27 2.69 -9.54
C GLY A 43 -8.23 2.28 -8.06
N LEU A 44 -8.09 0.98 -7.77
CA LEU A 44 -8.00 0.44 -6.41
C LEU A 44 -6.57 0.42 -5.89
N ALA A 45 -5.57 0.45 -6.77
CA ALA A 45 -4.17 0.44 -6.40
C ALA A 45 -3.32 1.27 -7.34
N GLU A 46 -2.23 1.80 -6.79
CA GLU A 46 -1.15 2.46 -7.50
C GLU A 46 0.12 1.61 -7.39
N VAL A 47 0.91 1.59 -8.47
CA VAL A 47 2.13 0.80 -8.53
C VAL A 47 3.33 1.73 -8.63
N TYR A 48 4.19 1.66 -7.61
CA TYR A 48 5.46 2.36 -7.60
C TYR A 48 6.57 1.38 -7.98
N ARG A 49 7.27 1.72 -9.07
CA ARG A 49 8.38 0.92 -9.62
C ARG A 49 9.67 1.67 -9.41
N SER A 50 10.57 1.09 -8.64
CA SER A 50 11.97 1.50 -8.55
C SER A 50 12.86 0.38 -9.09
N SER A 51 14.12 0.70 -9.44
CA SER A 51 15.10 -0.26 -9.99
C SER A 51 15.19 -1.56 -9.20
N ARG A 52 14.97 -1.51 -7.87
CA ARG A 52 15.10 -2.66 -6.96
C ARG A 52 13.81 -3.07 -6.26
N TYR A 53 12.74 -2.27 -6.36
CA TYR A 53 11.53 -2.46 -5.56
C TYR A 53 10.25 -2.28 -6.39
N TYR A 54 9.27 -3.14 -6.12
CA TYR A 54 7.94 -3.07 -6.69
C TYR A 54 6.95 -3.05 -5.54
N SER A 55 6.44 -1.86 -5.24
CA SER A 55 5.46 -1.64 -4.17
C SER A 55 4.11 -1.29 -4.75
N ILE A 56 3.09 -2.01 -4.31
CA ILE A 56 1.70 -1.78 -4.67
C ILE A 56 1.03 -1.14 -3.46
N VAL A 57 0.41 0.03 -3.65
CA VAL A 57 -0.23 0.81 -2.61
C VAL A 57 -1.72 0.89 -2.94
N LEU A 58 -2.59 0.56 -1.99
CA LEU A 58 -4.03 0.77 -2.17
C LEU A 58 -4.36 2.25 -2.15
N THR A 59 -5.20 2.69 -3.07
CA THR A 59 -5.84 4.01 -3.04
C THR A 59 -6.90 4.04 -1.93
N GLU A 60 -7.48 5.20 -1.65
CA GLU A 60 -8.61 5.32 -0.71
C GLU A 60 -9.77 4.38 -1.09
N LYS A 61 -10.13 4.35 -2.38
CA LYS A 61 -11.13 3.40 -2.92
C LYS A 61 -10.72 1.94 -2.72
N GLY A 62 -9.44 1.63 -2.88
CA GLY A 62 -8.90 0.30 -2.61
C GLY A 62 -9.00 -0.10 -1.14
N VAL A 63 -8.78 0.84 -0.23
CA VAL A 63 -8.91 0.64 1.21
C VAL A 63 -10.38 0.39 1.58
N GLU A 64 -11.31 1.17 1.04
CA GLU A 64 -12.75 0.92 1.24
C GLU A 64 -13.16 -0.47 0.72
N ALA A 65 -12.70 -0.85 -0.47
CA ALA A 65 -12.96 -2.16 -1.03
C ALA A 65 -12.37 -3.29 -0.17
N LEU A 66 -11.16 -3.08 0.38
CA LEU A 66 -10.53 -4.00 1.32
C LEU A 66 -11.38 -4.16 2.59
N GLU A 67 -11.82 -3.05 3.19
CA GLU A 67 -12.66 -3.05 4.39
C GLU A 67 -13.98 -3.80 4.15
N CYS A 68 -14.64 -3.56 3.02
CA CYS A 68 -15.84 -4.30 2.60
C CYS A 68 -15.54 -5.80 2.43
N ALA A 69 -14.43 -6.17 1.79
CA ALA A 69 -14.08 -7.56 1.58
C ALA A 69 -13.80 -8.31 2.88
N LYS A 70 -13.12 -7.65 3.84
CA LYS A 70 -12.85 -8.20 5.17
C LYS A 70 -14.12 -8.35 5.98
N ARG A 71 -15.02 -7.35 5.98
CA ARG A 71 -16.34 -7.45 6.62
C ARG A 71 -17.18 -8.59 6.05
N PHE A 72 -17.21 -8.74 4.73
CA PHE A 72 -17.91 -9.87 4.10
C PHE A 72 -17.33 -11.21 4.58
N ALA A 73 -16.01 -11.36 4.56
CA ALA A 73 -15.35 -12.58 5.02
C ALA A 73 -15.58 -12.83 6.52
N GLU A 74 -15.65 -11.79 7.34
CA GLU A 74 -16.02 -11.87 8.76
C GLU A 74 -17.44 -12.42 8.97
N ILE A 75 -18.40 -11.92 8.19
CA ILE A 75 -19.80 -12.37 8.24
C ILE A 75 -19.90 -13.85 7.84
N VAL A 76 -19.20 -14.25 6.77
CA VAL A 76 -19.29 -15.62 6.23
C VAL A 76 -18.50 -16.63 7.07
N CYS A 77 -17.28 -16.27 7.52
CA CYS A 77 -16.37 -17.21 8.17
C CYS A 77 -16.34 -17.08 9.70
N GLY A 78 -16.98 -16.05 10.28
CA GLY A 78 -17.01 -15.81 11.72
C GLY A 78 -15.66 -15.43 12.34
N LYS A 79 -14.66 -15.06 11.52
CA LYS A 79 -13.30 -14.73 11.97
C LYS A 79 -12.91 -13.32 11.56
N LYS A 80 -12.47 -12.53 12.54
CA LYS A 80 -11.94 -11.18 12.33
C LYS A 80 -10.65 -11.23 11.52
N LEU A 81 -10.66 -10.65 10.32
CA LEU A 81 -9.48 -10.62 9.46
C LEU A 81 -8.74 -9.31 9.66
N GLU A 82 -7.72 -9.34 10.51
CA GLU A 82 -6.88 -8.18 10.75
C GLU A 82 -6.06 -7.81 9.51
N TYR A 83 -5.91 -6.51 9.28
CA TYR A 83 -4.95 -5.97 8.33
C TYR A 83 -4.29 -4.72 8.94
N ARG A 84 -3.03 -4.50 8.58
CA ARG A 84 -2.31 -3.28 8.95
C ARG A 84 -2.72 -2.16 8.01
N LYS A 85 -3.48 -1.21 8.52
CA LYS A 85 -3.67 0.08 7.85
C LYS A 85 -2.36 0.85 8.00
N THR A 86 -1.48 0.76 7.00
CA THR A 86 -0.29 1.61 6.96
C THR A 86 -0.79 3.00 6.57
N SER A 87 -1.05 3.84 7.56
CA SER A 87 -1.24 5.26 7.31
C SER A 87 0.12 5.81 6.90
N PHE A 88 0.30 6.15 5.63
CA PHE A 88 1.25 7.19 5.25
C PHE A 88 0.70 8.51 5.82
N LYS A 89 0.74 8.66 7.15
CA LYS A 89 0.86 10.00 7.70
C LYS A 89 2.29 10.38 7.36
N GLU A 90 2.46 11.26 6.40
CA GLU A 90 3.64 12.12 6.37
C GLU A 90 3.81 12.61 7.81
N ARG A 91 4.78 12.04 8.52
CA ARG A 91 5.25 12.69 9.73
C ARG A 91 5.92 13.93 9.19
N GLU A 92 5.22 15.06 9.21
CA GLU A 92 5.87 16.36 9.18
C GLU A 92 6.84 16.39 10.35
N VAL A 93 8.08 16.02 10.07
CA VAL A 93 9.18 16.20 11.02
C VAL A 93 9.51 17.67 10.92
N SER A 94 8.86 18.50 11.75
CA SER A 94 9.21 19.91 11.87
C SER A 94 10.68 20.00 12.29
N LEU A 95 11.53 20.50 11.38
CA LEU A 95 12.96 20.72 11.63
C LEU A 95 13.20 21.70 12.80
N GLU A 96 12.17 22.45 13.20
CA GLU A 96 12.16 23.36 14.34
C GLU A 96 12.27 22.66 15.71
N LYS A 97 12.01 21.35 15.78
CA LYS A 97 12.12 20.54 17.02
C LYS A 97 13.24 19.51 16.94
N LEU A 98 14.34 19.85 16.27
CA LEU A 98 15.52 19.00 16.27
C LEU A 98 16.27 19.11 17.61
N PRO A 99 16.76 18.00 18.17
CA PRO A 99 17.71 18.05 19.28
C PRO A 99 18.95 18.87 18.94
N GLU A 100 19.53 19.56 19.92
CA GLU A 100 20.68 20.47 19.73
C GLU A 100 21.86 19.82 19.00
N TYR A 101 22.13 18.53 19.27
CA TYR A 101 23.20 17.79 18.61
C TYR A 101 22.98 17.50 17.11
N LEU A 102 21.77 17.76 16.59
CA LEU A 102 21.42 17.63 15.18
C LEU A 102 21.23 18.98 14.48
N ALA A 103 21.18 20.08 15.22
CA ALA A 103 20.93 21.42 14.65
C ALA A 103 21.99 21.83 13.62
N ASP A 104 23.25 21.44 13.85
CA ASP A 104 24.38 21.78 12.97
C ASP A 104 24.73 20.68 11.96
N ASN A 105 23.88 19.67 11.77
CA ASN A 105 24.19 18.59 10.84
C ASN A 105 24.09 19.08 9.38
N PRO A 106 25.20 19.15 8.63
CA PRO A 106 25.21 19.68 7.26
C PRO A 106 24.38 18.85 6.29
N TRP A 107 24.19 17.56 6.56
CA TRP A 107 23.38 16.67 5.71
C TRP A 107 21.88 16.97 5.78
N LEU A 108 21.38 17.56 6.87
CA LEU A 108 19.96 17.91 7.00
C LEU A 108 19.55 18.99 6.00
N LYS A 109 20.41 19.97 5.74
CA LYS A 109 20.18 21.01 4.72
C LYS A 109 20.13 20.40 3.31
N VAL A 110 21.08 19.51 2.99
CA VAL A 110 21.13 18.81 1.71
C VAL A 110 19.89 17.94 1.47
N LEU A 111 19.40 17.26 2.51
CA LEU A 111 18.18 16.46 2.43
C LEU A 111 16.93 17.34 2.27
N ALA A 112 16.86 18.48 2.97
CA ALA A 112 15.74 19.41 2.86
C ALA A 112 15.64 20.07 1.47
N GLU A 113 16.77 20.32 0.80
CA GLU A 113 16.81 20.83 -0.57
C GLU A 113 16.37 19.77 -1.59
N ARG A 114 16.82 18.51 -1.42
CA ARG A 114 16.49 17.41 -2.32
C ARG A 114 15.06 16.90 -2.20
N GLY A 115 14.41 17.07 -1.05
CA GLY A 115 13.03 16.66 -0.83
C GLY A 115 11.97 17.58 -1.44
N LYS A 116 12.37 18.71 -2.04
CA LYS A 116 11.47 19.71 -2.66
C LYS A 116 11.31 19.57 -4.18
N THR A 117 11.96 18.59 -4.80
CA THR A 117 11.77 18.17 -6.20
C THR A 117 11.00 16.88 -6.26
#